data_AF-A0A8B8CLI1-F1
#
_entry.id   AF-A0A8B8CLI1-F1
#
_cell.length_a   1.000
_cell.length_b   1.000
_cell.length_c   1.000
_cell.angle_alpha   90.00
_cell.angle_beta   90.00
_cell.angle_gamma   90.00
#
_symmetry.space_group_name_H-M   'P 1'
#
loop_
_entity.id
_entity.type
_entity.pdbx_description
1 polymer ?
#
loop_
_entity_poly.entity_id
_entity_poly.type
_entity_poly.pdbx_seq_one_letter_code
_entity_poly.pdbx_strand_id
1 'polypeptide(L)'
;MRKCNLLEKKSVLVNSWPDPSVVVIVDNKDWGILPSAVGFCKGPKFVRPLKALLHLASKNVPSPILIAGCSPDVIDTLVNLYECKDTCPFEPDHSNTLVYKLPPKNIKHSTIPDGFRVSELGERHIDLVSKSWPYAEEYEQYTSMERWLRYHFSNFPTLCIETEDGVPVAWELQQDYGAVGMLPWYQNCVRKN
;
A
#
# COMPACT_ATOMS: atom_id res chain seq x y z
N MET A 1 14.87 -11.93 0.84
CA MET A 1 15.76 -11.27 -0.15
C MET A 1 14.89 -10.85 -1.34
N ARG A 2 14.88 -9.58 -1.76
CA ARG A 2 14.01 -9.11 -2.86
C ARG A 2 14.42 -9.78 -4.17
N LYS A 3 13.46 -10.38 -4.89
CA LYS A 3 13.74 -11.21 -6.08
C LYS A 3 13.77 -10.43 -7.41
N CYS A 4 13.25 -9.20 -7.45
CA CYS A 4 13.17 -8.38 -8.67
C CYS A 4 13.72 -6.95 -8.48
N ASN A 5 14.28 -6.37 -9.55
CA ASN A 5 14.73 -4.98 -9.59
C ASN A 5 13.52 -4.04 -9.78
N LEU A 6 12.84 -3.72 -8.67
CA LEU A 6 11.56 -2.97 -8.66
C LEU A 6 11.67 -1.51 -9.14
N LEU A 7 12.87 -0.99 -9.36
CA LEU A 7 13.09 0.41 -9.77
C LEU A 7 12.88 0.63 -11.28
N GLU A 8 13.02 -0.41 -12.12
CA GLU A 8 12.90 -0.29 -13.58
C GLU A 8 11.47 0.04 -14.04
N LYS A 9 10.48 -0.11 -13.16
CA LYS A 9 9.06 0.12 -13.45
C LYS A 9 8.50 1.40 -12.84
N LYS A 10 9.35 2.28 -12.28
CA LYS A 10 8.88 3.51 -11.61
C LYS A 10 9.28 4.76 -12.36
N SER A 11 8.32 5.66 -12.56
CA SER A 11 8.59 7.02 -13.05
C SER A 11 8.69 7.98 -11.87
N VAL A 12 9.74 8.79 -11.83
CA VAL A 12 9.90 9.85 -10.82
C VAL A 12 9.65 11.20 -11.48
N LEU A 13 8.60 11.89 -11.05
CA LEU A 13 8.22 13.21 -11.53
C LEU A 13 8.52 14.23 -10.44
N VAL A 14 9.17 15.34 -10.80
CA VAL A 14 9.51 16.43 -9.87
C VAL A 14 9.14 17.78 -10.45
N ASN A 15 8.77 18.73 -9.60
CA ASN A 15 8.45 20.09 -10.05
C ASN A 15 9.70 20.95 -10.29
N SER A 16 10.80 20.61 -9.62
CA SER A 16 12.06 21.36 -9.66
C SER A 16 13.22 20.44 -9.29
N TRP A 17 14.40 20.78 -9.78
CA TRP A 17 15.68 20.15 -9.43
C TRP A 17 16.71 21.26 -9.16
N PRO A 18 17.63 21.12 -8.20
CA PRO A 18 17.89 19.95 -7.35
C PRO A 18 17.04 19.86 -6.06
N ASP A 19 16.29 20.91 -5.70
CA ASP A 19 15.44 20.92 -4.50
C ASP A 19 13.95 20.83 -4.88
N PRO A 20 13.39 19.62 -5.02
CA PRO A 20 11.98 19.46 -5.34
C PRO A 20 11.09 19.88 -4.15
N SER A 21 10.03 20.62 -4.43
CA SER A 21 8.96 20.88 -3.46
C SER A 21 7.83 19.87 -3.58
N VAL A 22 7.72 19.22 -4.73
CA VAL A 22 6.79 18.14 -5.01
C VAL A 22 7.52 17.03 -5.76
N VAL A 23 7.30 15.80 -5.31
CA VAL A 23 7.77 14.57 -5.95
C VAL A 23 6.56 13.65 -6.12
N VAL A 24 6.38 13.08 -7.30
CA VAL A 24 5.38 12.02 -7.55
C VAL A 24 6.13 10.83 -8.13
N ILE A 25 6.12 9.73 -7.40
CA ILE A 25 6.67 8.45 -7.87
C ILE A 25 5.50 7.60 -8.34
N VAL A 26 5.43 7.34 -9.64
CA VAL A 26 4.37 6.54 -10.25
C VAL A 26 4.89 5.13 -10.45
N ASP A 27 4.16 4.15 -9.94
CA ASP A 27 4.45 2.75 -10.20
C ASP A 27 3.75 2.31 -11.48
N ASN A 28 4.51 2.15 -12.56
CA ASN A 28 4.01 1.65 -13.83
C ASN A 28 3.99 0.12 -13.80
N LYS A 29 3.39 -0.47 -12.75
CA LYS A 29 3.20 -1.92 -12.69
C LYS A 29 2.34 -2.33 -13.87
N ASP A 30 2.90 -3.18 -14.69
CA ASP A 30 2.16 -3.84 -15.75
C ASP A 30 1.46 -5.09 -15.14
N TRP A 31 0.15 -5.27 -15.46
CA TRP A 31 -0.67 -6.50 -15.43
C TRP A 31 -1.63 -6.69 -14.23
N GLY A 32 -2.81 -6.05 -14.31
CA GLY A 32 -4.00 -6.40 -13.51
C GLY A 32 -3.99 -5.94 -12.04
N ILE A 33 -3.05 -5.05 -11.68
CA ILE A 33 -2.97 -4.40 -10.38
C ILE A 33 -3.29 -2.90 -10.56
N LEU A 34 -4.07 -2.33 -9.63
CA LEU A 34 -4.41 -0.90 -9.62
C LEU A 34 -3.12 -0.06 -9.64
N PRO A 35 -2.94 0.84 -10.63
CA PRO A 35 -1.81 1.76 -10.64
C PRO A 35 -1.77 2.58 -9.37
N SER A 36 -0.56 2.84 -8.88
CA SER A 36 -0.36 3.63 -7.67
C SER A 36 0.70 4.70 -7.86
N ALA A 37 0.54 5.79 -7.13
CA ALA A 37 1.51 6.86 -7.06
C ALA A 37 1.76 7.25 -5.59
N VAL A 38 3.02 7.47 -5.25
CA VAL A 38 3.42 8.07 -3.97
C VAL A 38 3.77 9.53 -4.21
N GLY A 39 2.97 10.42 -3.66
CA GLY A 39 3.19 11.86 -3.68
C GLY A 39 3.88 12.33 -2.41
N PHE A 40 4.85 13.21 -2.57
CA PHE A 40 5.38 14.06 -1.52
C PHE A 40 5.14 15.51 -1.92
N CYS A 41 4.62 16.32 -1.00
CA CYS A 41 4.39 17.74 -1.20
C CYS A 41 4.82 18.48 0.07
N LYS A 42 5.70 19.48 -0.04
CA LYS A 42 6.20 20.25 1.12
C LYS A 42 5.08 21.02 1.86
N GLY A 43 3.90 21.18 1.26
CA GLY A 43 2.73 21.77 1.91
C GLY A 43 1.73 22.40 0.93
N PRO A 44 0.61 22.94 1.44
CA PRO A 44 -0.53 23.40 0.64
C PRO A 44 -0.19 24.43 -0.45
N LYS A 45 0.82 25.29 -0.22
CA LYS A 45 1.26 26.29 -1.22
C LYS A 45 1.78 25.67 -2.54
N PHE A 46 2.07 24.37 -2.56
CA PHE A 46 2.60 23.66 -3.72
C PHE A 46 1.58 22.72 -4.40
N VAL A 47 0.28 22.81 -4.07
CA VAL A 47 -0.75 21.94 -4.68
C VAL A 47 -0.89 22.11 -6.19
N ARG A 48 -0.62 23.29 -6.76
CA ARG A 48 -0.71 23.52 -8.21
C ARG A 48 0.36 22.71 -8.97
N PRO A 49 1.65 22.75 -8.58
CA PRO A 49 2.64 21.79 -9.08
C PRO A 49 2.23 20.33 -8.88
N LEU A 50 1.71 19.94 -7.71
CA LEU A 50 1.24 18.58 -7.45
C LEU A 50 0.15 18.15 -8.43
N LYS A 51 -0.89 18.97 -8.63
CA LYS A 51 -1.94 18.74 -9.62
C LYS A 51 -1.37 18.53 -11.02
N ALA A 52 -0.39 19.33 -11.43
CA ALA A 52 0.24 19.21 -12.76
C ALA A 52 1.01 17.88 -12.91
N LEU A 53 1.76 17.46 -11.88
CA LEU A 53 2.48 16.19 -11.91
C LEU A 53 1.53 14.97 -11.86
N LEU A 54 0.45 15.04 -11.07
CA LEU A 54 -0.58 13.99 -11.04
C LEU A 54 -1.31 13.87 -12.39
N HIS A 55 -1.62 15.00 -13.04
CA HIS A 55 -2.18 15.00 -14.39
C HIS A 55 -1.21 14.43 -15.43
N LEU A 56 0.10 14.65 -15.27
CA LEU A 56 1.10 14.02 -16.13
C LEU A 56 1.19 12.51 -15.88
N ALA A 57 1.16 12.10 -14.61
CA ALA A 57 1.13 10.69 -14.23
C ALA A 57 -0.07 9.98 -14.85
N SER A 58 -1.26 10.59 -14.80
CA SER A 58 -2.49 9.98 -15.31
C SER A 58 -2.56 9.79 -16.82
N LYS A 59 -1.61 10.36 -17.57
CA LYS A 59 -1.50 10.10 -19.02
C LYS A 59 -0.76 8.81 -19.34
N ASN A 60 0.01 8.28 -18.38
CA ASN A 60 0.91 7.15 -18.60
C ASN A 60 0.44 5.85 -17.96
N VAL A 61 -0.64 5.88 -17.17
CA VAL A 61 -1.21 4.72 -16.49
C VAL A 61 -2.74 4.73 -16.59
N PRO A 62 -3.40 3.56 -16.57
CA PRO A 62 -4.87 3.50 -16.57
C PRO A 62 -5.47 4.11 -15.30
N SER A 63 -6.70 4.60 -15.42
CA SER A 63 -7.50 5.14 -14.32
C SER A 63 -8.38 4.04 -13.70
N PRO A 64 -8.67 4.08 -12.39
CA PRO A 64 -8.19 5.06 -11.40
C PRO A 64 -6.73 4.83 -10.99
N ILE A 65 -6.14 5.82 -10.32
CA ILE A 65 -4.79 5.73 -9.74
C ILE A 65 -4.92 5.94 -8.23
N LEU A 66 -4.41 4.99 -7.46
CA LEU A 66 -4.31 5.15 -6.01
C LEU A 66 -3.17 6.11 -5.67
N ILE A 67 -3.45 7.21 -4.98
CA ILE A 67 -2.45 8.20 -4.60
C ILE A 67 -2.27 8.20 -3.08
N ALA A 68 -1.03 7.98 -2.62
CA ALA A 68 -0.67 7.99 -1.21
C ALA A 68 0.44 9.01 -0.90
N GLY A 69 0.63 9.34 0.39
CA GLY A 69 1.81 10.08 0.87
C GLY A 69 1.66 11.60 1.02
N CYS A 70 0.52 12.17 0.62
CA CYS A 70 0.22 13.58 0.88
C CYS A 70 -0.41 13.76 2.27
N SER A 71 -0.11 14.87 2.94
CA SER A 71 -0.75 15.22 4.21
C SER A 71 -2.20 15.68 4.01
N PRO A 72 -3.07 15.57 5.03
CA PRO A 72 -4.48 15.92 4.91
C PRO A 72 -4.72 17.35 4.39
N ASP A 73 -3.98 18.33 4.89
CA ASP A 73 -4.07 19.74 4.46
C ASP A 73 -3.71 19.94 2.97
N VAL A 74 -2.78 19.15 2.44
CA VAL A 74 -2.44 19.15 1.00
C VAL A 74 -3.58 18.55 0.18
N ILE A 75 -4.16 17.43 0.63
CA ILE A 75 -5.28 16.76 -0.04
C ILE A 75 -6.50 17.69 -0.08
N ASP A 76 -6.87 18.28 1.07
CA ASP A 76 -7.98 19.21 1.18
C ASP A 76 -7.78 20.41 0.24
N THR A 77 -6.59 20.99 0.25
CA THR A 77 -6.27 22.14 -0.62
C THR A 77 -6.29 21.74 -2.11
N LEU A 78 -5.87 20.52 -2.46
CA LEU A 78 -5.92 20.01 -3.83
C LEU A 78 -7.36 19.84 -4.33
N VAL A 79 -8.24 19.25 -3.51
CA VAL A 79 -9.67 19.09 -3.82
C VAL A 79 -10.35 20.46 -3.92
N ASN A 80 -10.04 21.38 -3.00
CA ASN A 80 -10.60 22.74 -2.98
C ASN A 80 -10.13 23.63 -4.15
N LEU A 81 -9.20 23.18 -5.01
CA LEU A 81 -8.93 23.85 -6.30
C LEU A 81 -10.10 23.73 -7.28
N TYR A 82 -11.03 22.81 -7.05
CA TYR A 82 -12.20 22.57 -7.90
C TYR A 82 -13.42 23.18 -7.24
N GLU A 83 -14.00 24.20 -7.88
CA GLU A 83 -15.20 24.89 -7.38
C GLU A 83 -16.44 24.00 -7.35
N CYS A 84 -16.48 22.98 -8.22
CA CYS A 84 -17.57 22.01 -8.30
C CYS A 84 -17.03 20.60 -8.02
N LYS A 85 -17.72 19.86 -7.14
CA LYS A 85 -17.38 18.46 -6.84
C LYS A 85 -17.47 17.56 -8.07
N ASP A 86 -18.44 17.80 -8.95
CA ASP A 86 -18.65 16.99 -10.16
C ASP A 86 -17.52 17.12 -11.18
N THR A 87 -16.67 18.15 -11.07
CA THR A 87 -15.51 18.35 -11.94
C THR A 87 -14.19 17.98 -11.25
N CYS A 88 -14.22 17.59 -9.97
CA CYS A 88 -13.05 17.16 -9.22
C CYS A 88 -12.72 15.70 -9.58
N PRO A 89 -11.55 15.40 -10.18
CA PRO A 89 -11.15 14.03 -10.51
C PRO A 89 -10.57 13.28 -9.30
N PHE A 90 -10.54 13.91 -8.13
CA PHE A 90 -9.98 13.35 -6.90
C PHE A 90 -11.09 12.94 -5.95
N GLU A 91 -11.03 11.69 -5.51
CA GLU A 91 -11.86 11.16 -4.45
C GLU A 91 -10.97 10.95 -3.22
N PRO A 92 -11.02 11.85 -2.22
CA PRO A 92 -10.19 11.73 -1.04
C PRO A 92 -10.64 10.54 -0.19
N ASP A 93 -9.71 9.62 0.10
CA ASP A 93 -9.92 8.64 1.15
C ASP A 93 -9.81 9.34 2.51
N HIS A 94 -10.94 9.44 3.22
CA HIS A 94 -11.01 10.03 4.55
C HIS A 94 -10.65 9.03 5.67
N SER A 95 -10.10 7.86 5.32
CA SER A 95 -9.54 6.95 6.32
C SER A 95 -8.36 7.64 7.04
N ASN A 96 -8.52 7.85 8.35
CA ASN A 96 -7.46 8.39 9.19
C ASN A 96 -6.33 7.37 9.32
N THR A 97 -5.42 7.35 8.35
CA THR A 97 -4.26 6.46 8.36
C THR A 97 -3.19 6.99 9.32
N LEU A 98 -2.91 6.22 10.37
CA LEU A 98 -1.83 6.52 11.31
C LEU A 98 -0.58 5.73 10.93
N VAL A 99 0.53 6.44 10.70
CA VAL A 99 1.84 5.82 10.43
C VAL A 99 2.65 5.76 11.72
N TYR A 100 2.79 4.56 12.28
CA TYR A 100 3.66 4.31 13.42
C TYR A 100 5.09 4.06 12.98
N LYS A 101 6.04 4.75 13.61
CA LYS A 101 7.48 4.46 13.46
C LYS A 101 7.92 3.65 14.65
N LEU A 102 8.30 2.39 14.43
CA LEU A 102 8.87 1.53 15.46
C LEU A 102 10.40 1.51 15.31
N PRO A 103 11.17 2.13 16.22
CA PRO A 103 12.62 2.04 16.17
C PRO A 103 13.09 0.59 16.35
N PRO A 104 14.14 0.13 15.62
CA PRO A 104 14.64 -1.23 15.74
C PRO A 104 14.96 -1.65 17.18
N LYS A 105 15.49 -0.71 17.99
CA LYS A 105 15.80 -0.93 19.42
C LYS A 105 14.58 -1.27 20.30
N ASN A 106 13.37 -0.98 19.83
CA ASN A 106 12.12 -1.26 20.54
C ASN A 106 11.48 -2.58 20.11
N ILE A 107 12.03 -3.26 19.09
CA ILE A 107 11.55 -4.56 18.64
C ILE A 107 12.06 -5.62 19.62
N LYS A 108 11.14 -6.34 20.27
CA LYS A 108 11.46 -7.49 21.11
C LYS A 108 11.16 -8.76 20.34
N HIS A 109 12.07 -9.72 20.38
CA HIS A 109 11.82 -11.05 19.85
C HIS A 109 10.90 -11.79 20.81
N SER A 110 9.73 -12.21 20.31
CA SER A 110 8.83 -13.11 21.02
C SER A 110 9.09 -14.54 20.57
N THR A 111 8.99 -15.49 21.49
CA THR A 111 8.96 -16.91 21.16
C THR A 111 7.58 -17.29 20.61
N ILE A 112 7.57 -18.16 19.61
CA ILE A 112 6.34 -18.73 19.08
C ILE A 112 5.85 -19.80 20.07
N PRO A 113 4.58 -19.76 20.52
CA PRO A 113 4.05 -20.76 21.44
C PRO A 113 4.03 -22.17 20.81
N ASP A 114 4.12 -23.20 21.66
CA ASP A 114 3.95 -24.59 21.25
C ASP A 114 2.61 -24.81 20.51
N GLY A 115 2.61 -25.70 19.51
CA GLY A 115 1.45 -25.92 18.64
C GLY A 115 1.34 -24.95 17.46
N PHE A 116 2.28 -24.00 17.34
CA PHE A 116 2.37 -23.08 16.22
C PHE A 116 3.73 -23.12 15.53
N ARG A 117 3.74 -22.76 14.25
CA ARG A 117 4.96 -22.61 13.44
C ARG A 117 4.93 -21.32 12.64
N VAL A 118 6.12 -20.84 12.28
CA VAL A 118 6.31 -19.70 11.38
C VAL A 118 6.62 -20.22 9.98
N SER A 119 5.92 -19.69 8.99
CA SER A 119 6.09 -19.93 7.57
C SER A 119 6.02 -18.60 6.79
N GLU A 120 6.18 -18.67 5.48
CA GLU A 120 5.95 -17.54 4.57
C GLU A 120 4.58 -17.67 3.89
N LEU A 121 3.97 -16.53 3.55
CA LEU A 121 2.80 -16.50 2.68
C LEU A 121 3.19 -16.94 1.26
N GLY A 122 2.22 -17.50 0.55
CA GLY A 122 2.46 -18.13 -0.75
C GLY A 122 1.15 -18.50 -1.42
N GLU A 123 1.25 -19.19 -2.54
CA GLU A 123 0.13 -19.54 -3.43
C GLU A 123 -1.08 -20.15 -2.70
N ARG A 124 -0.83 -21.13 -1.84
CA ARG A 124 -1.88 -21.82 -1.05
C ARG A 124 -2.65 -20.90 -0.09
N HIS A 125 -2.14 -19.70 0.19
CA HIS A 125 -2.72 -18.76 1.15
C HIS A 125 -3.58 -17.67 0.49
N ILE A 126 -3.56 -17.54 -0.84
CA ILE A 126 -4.21 -16.42 -1.54
C ILE A 126 -5.70 -16.35 -1.25
N ASP A 127 -6.42 -17.46 -1.39
CA ASP A 127 -7.87 -17.50 -1.16
C ASP A 127 -8.24 -17.08 0.27
N LEU A 128 -7.48 -17.55 1.26
CA LEU A 128 -7.69 -17.24 2.66
C LEU A 128 -7.45 -15.75 2.93
N VAL A 129 -6.30 -15.23 2.47
CA VAL A 129 -5.93 -13.82 2.69
C VAL A 129 -6.91 -12.89 1.98
N SER A 130 -7.30 -13.22 0.75
CA SER A 130 -8.29 -12.45 -0.03
C SER A 130 -9.64 -12.38 0.70
N LYS A 131 -10.18 -13.54 1.14
CA LYS A 131 -11.47 -13.60 1.84
C LYS A 131 -11.46 -12.95 3.22
N SER A 132 -10.29 -12.88 3.86
CA SER A 132 -10.15 -12.21 5.16
C SER A 132 -10.23 -10.69 5.07
N TRP A 133 -10.02 -10.12 3.87
CA TRP A 133 -9.94 -8.68 3.70
C TRP A 133 -11.33 -8.12 3.38
N PRO A 134 -11.97 -7.38 4.29
CA PRO A 134 -13.35 -6.91 4.10
C PRO A 134 -13.55 -5.98 2.89
N TYR A 135 -12.47 -5.41 2.35
CA TYR A 135 -12.52 -4.50 1.20
C TYR A 135 -12.21 -5.22 -0.12
N ALA A 136 -11.96 -6.53 -0.12
CA ALA A 136 -11.55 -7.26 -1.31
C ALA A 136 -12.55 -7.09 -2.47
N GLU A 137 -13.86 -7.18 -2.19
CA GLU A 137 -14.91 -7.01 -3.20
C GLU A 137 -14.95 -5.60 -3.81
N GLU A 138 -14.73 -4.56 -2.99
CA GLU A 138 -14.70 -3.17 -3.45
C GLU A 138 -13.52 -2.90 -4.37
N TYR A 139 -12.38 -3.53 -4.09
CA TYR A 139 -11.15 -3.35 -4.88
C TYR A 139 -11.10 -4.26 -6.12
N GLU A 140 -11.88 -5.34 -6.18
CA GLU A 140 -11.87 -6.29 -7.30
C GLU A 140 -12.25 -5.64 -8.64
N GLN A 141 -13.06 -4.56 -8.61
CA GLN A 141 -13.40 -3.78 -9.80
C GLN A 141 -12.21 -2.98 -10.38
N TYR A 142 -11.16 -2.76 -9.57
CA TYR A 142 -10.00 -1.93 -9.91
C TYR A 142 -8.70 -2.76 -10.02
N THR A 143 -8.59 -3.85 -9.29
CA THR A 143 -7.41 -4.71 -9.22
C THR A 143 -7.81 -6.15 -8.95
N SER A 144 -7.15 -7.11 -9.61
CA SER A 144 -7.29 -8.51 -9.22
C SER A 144 -6.57 -8.72 -7.89
N MET A 145 -7.32 -9.04 -6.83
CA MET A 145 -6.74 -9.28 -5.50
C MET A 145 -5.74 -10.42 -5.54
N GLU A 146 -6.07 -11.48 -6.28
CA GLU A 146 -5.23 -12.65 -6.48
C GLU A 146 -3.88 -12.26 -7.09
N ARG A 147 -3.88 -11.48 -8.18
CA ARG A 147 -2.63 -11.01 -8.82
C ARG A 147 -1.82 -10.12 -7.90
N TRP A 148 -2.48 -9.24 -7.17
CA TRP A 148 -1.82 -8.36 -6.20
C TRP A 148 -1.14 -9.18 -5.09
N LEU A 149 -1.80 -10.18 -4.53
CA LEU A 149 -1.25 -11.07 -3.51
C LEU A 149 -0.08 -11.91 -4.06
N ARG A 150 -0.23 -12.53 -5.23
CA ARG A 150 0.86 -13.26 -5.91
C ARG A 150 2.10 -12.40 -6.08
N TYR A 151 1.92 -11.16 -6.54
CA TYR A 151 3.00 -10.20 -6.69
C TYR A 151 3.67 -9.93 -5.34
N HIS A 152 2.91 -9.66 -4.27
CA HIS A 152 3.50 -9.31 -3.00
C HIS A 152 4.21 -10.48 -2.33
N PHE A 153 3.59 -11.66 -2.30
CA PHE A 153 4.18 -12.88 -1.72
C PHE A 153 5.50 -13.27 -2.41
N SER A 154 5.62 -12.97 -3.70
CA SER A 154 6.83 -13.30 -4.47
C SER A 154 7.96 -12.28 -4.32
N ASN A 155 7.64 -11.02 -4.01
CA ASN A 155 8.60 -9.90 -4.10
C ASN A 155 8.96 -9.28 -2.74
N PHE A 156 8.12 -9.41 -1.73
CA PHE A 156 8.31 -8.81 -0.42
C PHE A 156 8.34 -9.86 0.70
N PRO A 157 9.06 -9.58 1.80
CA PRO A 157 8.97 -10.37 3.01
C PRO A 157 7.53 -10.54 3.48
N THR A 158 7.22 -11.78 3.86
CA THR A 158 5.94 -12.15 4.45
C THR A 158 6.17 -13.01 5.67
N LEU A 159 5.22 -13.01 6.59
CA LEU A 159 5.22 -13.89 7.74
C LEU A 159 3.83 -14.49 7.89
N CYS A 160 3.77 -15.78 8.15
CA CYS A 160 2.54 -16.51 8.44
C CYS A 160 2.78 -17.33 9.72
N ILE A 161 1.83 -17.27 10.64
CA ILE A 161 1.77 -18.14 11.81
C ILE A 161 0.69 -19.16 11.53
N GLU A 162 1.05 -20.44 11.61
CA GLU A 162 0.16 -21.57 11.35
C GLU A 162 0.09 -22.46 12.58
N THR A 163 -1.02 -23.19 12.72
CA THR A 163 -1.06 -24.37 13.59
C THR A 163 -0.13 -25.46 13.05
N GLU A 164 0.21 -26.46 13.88
CA GLU A 164 0.98 -27.63 13.43
C GLU A 164 0.33 -28.36 12.23
N ASP A 165 -1.00 -28.37 12.16
CA ASP A 165 -1.78 -28.93 11.05
C ASP A 165 -1.72 -28.06 9.77
N GLY A 166 -1.10 -26.88 9.84
CA GLY A 166 -0.91 -25.98 8.71
C GLY A 166 -2.06 -25.05 8.41
N VAL A 167 -2.89 -24.76 9.40
CA VAL A 167 -3.95 -23.75 9.29
C VAL A 167 -3.37 -22.38 9.64
N PRO A 168 -3.35 -21.40 8.72
CA PRO A 168 -2.93 -20.04 9.04
C PRO A 168 -3.85 -19.37 10.04
N VAL A 169 -3.29 -18.75 11.08
CA VAL A 169 -4.03 -18.07 12.16
C VAL A 169 -3.72 -16.58 12.27
N ALA A 170 -2.55 -16.17 11.78
CA ALA A 170 -2.13 -14.77 11.70
C ALA A 170 -1.08 -14.62 10.60
N TRP A 171 -1.01 -13.44 9.99
CA TRP A 171 0.02 -13.15 9.00
C TRP A 171 0.32 -11.66 8.90
N GLU A 172 1.44 -11.38 8.25
CA GLU A 172 1.97 -10.05 8.02
C GLU A 172 2.56 -9.96 6.61
N LEU A 173 2.32 -8.83 5.94
CA LEU A 173 2.85 -8.55 4.62
C LEU A 173 3.59 -7.22 4.62
N GLN A 174 4.85 -7.22 4.16
CA GLN A 174 5.53 -5.98 3.84
C GLN A 174 4.95 -5.39 2.54
N GLN A 175 4.50 -4.14 2.62
CA GLN A 175 4.01 -3.37 1.48
C GLN A 175 5.17 -2.84 0.63
N ASP A 176 4.88 -2.43 -0.59
CA ASP A 176 5.86 -1.93 -1.56
C ASP A 176 6.52 -0.59 -1.18
N TYR A 177 5.90 0.19 -0.30
CA TYR A 177 6.48 1.38 0.34
C TYR A 177 7.20 1.07 1.66
N GLY A 178 7.42 -0.21 1.97
CA GLY A 178 8.26 -0.68 3.07
C GLY A 178 7.57 -0.73 4.44
N ALA A 179 6.31 -0.31 4.53
CA ALA A 179 5.52 -0.46 5.75
C ALA A 179 5.07 -1.91 5.95
N VAL A 180 4.74 -2.22 7.20
CA VAL A 180 4.04 -3.44 7.59
C VAL A 180 2.54 -3.19 7.43
N GLY A 181 1.84 -4.09 6.75
CA GLY A 181 0.39 -3.98 6.52
C GLY A 181 -0.30 -5.34 6.47
N MET A 182 -1.62 -5.31 6.27
CA MET A 182 -2.49 -6.48 6.26
C MET A 182 -2.23 -7.40 7.45
N LEU A 183 -2.52 -6.90 8.65
CA LEU A 183 -2.46 -7.65 9.91
C LEU A 183 -3.86 -8.14 10.31
N PRO A 184 -4.41 -9.20 9.70
CA PRO A 184 -5.56 -9.86 10.25
C PRO A 184 -5.13 -10.89 11.30
N TRP A 185 -6.00 -11.06 12.30
CA TRP A 185 -5.93 -12.15 13.26
C TRP A 185 -7.27 -12.87 13.27
N TYR A 186 -7.25 -14.20 13.39
CA TYR A 186 -8.49 -14.94 13.62
C TYR A 186 -9.02 -14.65 15.04
N GLN A 187 -10.30 -14.28 15.15
CA GLN A 187 -10.95 -13.83 16.40
C GLN A 187 -10.85 -14.84 17.56
N ASN A 188 -10.63 -16.14 17.28
CA ASN A 188 -10.55 -17.19 18.29
C ASN A 188 -9.16 -17.34 18.96
N CYS A 189 -8.15 -16.56 18.56
CA CYS A 189 -6.81 -16.58 19.17
C CYS A 189 -6.53 -15.36 20.07
N VAL A 190 -7.56 -14.57 20.40
CA VAL A 190 -7.42 -13.34 21.19
C VAL A 190 -7.07 -13.68 22.64
N ARG A 191 -5.82 -13.35 23.01
CA ARG A 191 -5.16 -13.50 24.33
C ARG A 191 -4.56 -14.87 24.63
N LYS A 192 -3.32 -15.05 24.18
CA LYS A 192 -2.30 -15.74 24.98
C LYS A 192 -1.15 -14.76 25.19
N ASN A 193 -1.31 -13.89 26.19
CA ASN A 193 -0.18 -13.19 26.82
C ASN A 193 0.24 -13.99 28.03
#